data_AF-A0A2M7TK86-F1
#
_entry.id   AF-A0A2M7TK86-F1
#
_cell.length_a   1.000
_cell.length_b   1.000
_cell.length_c   1.000
_cell.angle_alpha   90.00
_cell.angle_beta   90.00
_cell.angle_gamma   90.00
#
_symmetry.space_group_name_H-M   'P 1'
#
loop_
_entity.id
_entity.type
_entity.pdbx_description
1 polymer ?
#
loop_
_entity_poly.entity_id
_entity_poly.type
_entity_poly.pdbx_seq_one_letter_code
_entity_poly.pdbx_strand_id
1 'polypeptide(L)' 'HLKKGLMAGELASDVFLLLGKYKIIESKLAENLAKAVGFRNILIHEYAKIDNQLVYRYYQDDLEDLRRFGKEISKKFL' A
#
# COMPACT_ATOMS: atom_id res chain seq x y z
N HIS A 1 5.15 -19.25 -9.14
CA HIS A 1 5.63 -18.00 -8.49
C HIS A 1 4.55 -16.93 -8.29
N LEU A 2 3.61 -16.75 -9.22
CA LEU A 2 2.54 -15.72 -9.15
C LEU A 2 1.64 -15.80 -7.90
N LYS A 3 1.24 -17.00 -7.46
CA LYS A 3 0.33 -17.19 -6.32
C LYS A 3 0.88 -16.68 -4.98
N LYS A 4 2.21 -16.69 -4.81
CA LYS A 4 2.88 -16.20 -3.58
C LYS A 4 2.87 -14.67 -3.50
N GLY A 5 3.00 -13.96 -4.64
CA GLY A 5 2.97 -12.49 -4.67
C GLY A 5 1.58 -11.93 -4.35
N LEU A 6 0.54 -12.55 -4.91
CA LEU A 6 -0.86 -12.19 -4.69
C LEU A 6 -1.23 -12.29 -3.20
N MET A 7 -0.92 -13.45 -2.59
CA MET A 7 -1.13 -13.71 -1.17
C MET A 7 -0.30 -12.78 -0.26
N ALA A 8 0.95 -12.47 -0.63
CA ALA A 8 1.78 -11.57 0.16
C ALA A 8 1.22 -10.14 0.21
N GLY A 9 0.65 -9.65 -0.88
CA GLY A 9 0.05 -8.31 -0.88
C GLY A 9 -1.34 -8.25 -0.23
N GLU A 10 -2.15 -9.32 -0.29
CA GLU A 10 -3.38 -9.41 0.54
C GLU A 10 -3.04 -9.25 2.03
N LEU A 11 -2.06 -10.02 2.52
CA LEU A 11 -1.59 -9.92 3.90
C LEU A 11 -1.04 -8.53 4.23
N ALA A 12 -0.26 -7.92 3.33
CA ALA A 12 0.26 -6.57 3.57
C ALA A 12 -0.85 -5.52 3.60
N SER A 13 -1.90 -5.68 2.79
CA SER A 13 -3.07 -4.79 2.80
C SER A 13 -3.82 -4.90 4.13
N ASP A 14 -4.03 -6.12 4.61
CA ASP A 14 -4.65 -6.40 5.91
C ASP A 14 -3.85 -5.81 7.09
N VAL A 15 -2.52 -5.88 7.02
CA VAL A 15 -1.64 -5.29 8.03
C VAL A 15 -1.85 -3.78 8.15
N PHE A 16 -1.89 -3.05 7.03
CA PHE A 16 -2.14 -1.59 7.08
C PHE A 16 -3.51 -1.27 7.68
N LEU A 17 -4.55 -2.01 7.31
CA LEU A 17 -5.90 -1.83 7.88
C LEU A 17 -5.93 -2.11 9.39
N LEU A 18 -5.19 -3.12 9.86
CA LEU A 18 -5.06 -3.40 11.29
C LEU A 18 -4.38 -2.24 12.03
N LEU A 19 -3.30 -1.67 11.48
CA LEU A 19 -2.63 -0.51 12.09
C LEU A 19 -3.58 0.69 12.23
N GLY A 20 -4.42 0.94 11.22
CA GLY A 20 -5.47 1.97 11.29
C GLY A 20 -6.54 1.64 12.34
N LYS A 21 -7.02 0.39 12.39
CA LYS A 21 -8.01 -0.09 13.37
C LYS A 21 -7.54 0.12 14.80
N TYR A 22 -6.26 -0.13 15.07
CA TYR A 22 -5.65 0.06 16.40
C TYR A 22 -5.17 1.49 16.66
N LYS A 23 -5.47 2.46 15.77
CA LYS A 23 -5.06 3.87 15.88
C LYS A 23 -3.54 4.03 16.09
N ILE A 24 -2.78 3.13 15.46
CA ILE A 24 -1.33 3.21 15.38
C ILE A 24 -0.96 4.21 14.30
N ILE A 25 -1.67 4.15 13.17
CA ILE A 25 -1.64 5.16 12.11
C ILE A 25 -3.05 5.71 11.87
N GLU A 26 -3.15 6.85 11.20
CA GLU A 26 -4.41 7.48 10.83
C GLU A 26 -5.20 6.58 9.86
N SER A 27 -6.52 6.47 10.05
CA SER A 27 -7.34 5.48 9.33
C SER A 27 -7.35 5.73 7.81
N LYS A 28 -7.35 6.99 7.37
CA LYS A 28 -7.27 7.33 5.95
C LYS A 28 -5.93 6.95 5.35
N LEU A 29 -4.84 7.16 6.08
CA LEU A 29 -3.51 6.70 5.68
C LEU A 29 -3.45 5.16 5.55
N ALA A 30 -4.02 4.42 6.51
CA ALA A 30 -4.12 2.96 6.43
C ALA A 30 -4.89 2.48 5.18
N GLU A 31 -6.04 3.09 4.89
CA GLU A 31 -6.83 2.78 3.69
C GLU A 31 -6.08 3.06 2.39
N ASN A 32 -5.35 4.17 2.33
CA ASN A 32 -4.57 4.53 1.14
C ASN A 32 -3.43 3.54 0.90
N LEU A 33 -2.68 3.18 1.94
CA LEU A 33 -1.58 2.21 1.84
C LEU A 33 -2.09 0.81 1.46
N ALA A 34 -3.21 0.37 2.01
CA ALA A 34 -3.84 -0.90 1.62
C ALA A 34 -4.26 -0.90 0.14
N LYS A 35 -4.82 0.21 -0.36
CA LYS A 35 -5.15 0.37 -1.78
C LYS A 35 -3.91 0.38 -2.66
N ALA A 36 -2.83 1.03 -2.26
CA ALA A 36 -1.57 1.06 -3.01
C ALA A 36 -0.97 -0.36 -3.17
N VAL A 37 -0.99 -1.17 -2.10
CA VAL A 37 -0.57 -2.58 -2.16
C VAL A 37 -1.47 -3.41 -3.09
N GLY A 38 -2.79 -3.27 -2.97
CA GLY A 38 -3.75 -3.97 -3.84
C GLY A 38 -3.60 -3.58 -5.31
N PHE A 39 -3.39 -2.29 -5.58
CA PHE A 39 -3.19 -1.77 -6.94
C PHE A 39 -1.88 -2.29 -7.55
N ARG A 40 -0.77 -2.28 -6.80
CA ARG A 40 0.49 -2.89 -7.23
C ARG A 40 0.32 -4.37 -7.56
N ASN A 41 -0.47 -5.10 -6.79
CA ASN A 41 -0.77 -6.51 -7.06
C ASN A 41 -1.56 -6.69 -8.37
N ILE A 42 -2.64 -5.94 -8.57
CA ILE A 42 -3.43 -5.99 -9.81
C ILE A 42 -2.54 -5.65 -11.01
N LEU A 43 -1.72 -4.61 -10.90
CA LEU A 43 -0.76 -4.26 -11.94
C LEU A 43 0.21 -5.41 -12.21
N ILE A 44 0.86 -6.03 -11.21
CA ILE A 44 1.76 -7.18 -11.40
C ILE A 44 1.08 -8.35 -12.13
N HIS A 45 -0.21 -8.57 -11.88
CA HIS A 45 -0.98 -9.59 -12.58
C HIS A 45 -1.42 -9.15 -13.99
N GLU A 46 -1.71 -7.88 -14.20
CA GLU A 46 -2.20 -7.30 -15.46
C GLU A 46 -1.13 -6.58 -16.30
N TYR A 47 0.14 -6.52 -15.88
CA TYR A 47 1.26 -5.88 -16.60
C TYR A 47 1.48 -6.48 -17.99
N ALA A 48 0.91 -7.66 -18.27
CA ALA A 48 0.83 -8.22 -19.62
C ALA A 48 -0.10 -7.42 -20.57
N LYS A 49 -0.90 -6.47 -20.06
CA LYS A 49 -1.95 -5.73 -20.78
C LYS A 49 -2.04 -4.21 -20.49
N ILE A 50 -1.45 -3.68 -19.41
CA ILE A 50 -1.67 -2.28 -18.97
C ILE A 50 -0.54 -1.31 -19.39
N ASP A 51 -0.94 -0.08 -19.75
CA ASP A 51 -0.13 1.06 -20.17
C ASP A 51 0.65 1.70 -18.99
N ASN A 52 1.98 1.83 -19.14
CA ASN A 52 2.92 2.38 -18.16
C ASN A 52 2.57 3.79 -17.66
N GLN A 53 1.81 4.58 -18.43
CA GLN A 53 1.46 5.96 -18.05
C GLN A 53 0.46 6.03 -16.88
N LEU A 54 -0.36 5.00 -16.67
CA LEU A 54 -1.30 4.97 -15.54
C LEU A 54 -0.54 4.75 -14.23
N VAL A 55 0.43 3.83 -14.25
CA VAL A 55 1.29 3.50 -13.10
C VAL A 55 2.05 4.73 -12.59
N TYR A 56 2.59 5.53 -13.51
CA TYR A 56 3.42 6.69 -13.16
C TYR A 56 2.65 7.79 -12.43
N ARG A 57 1.35 7.95 -12.72
CA ARG A 57 0.51 8.96 -12.05
C ARG A 57 0.17 8.59 -10.61
N TYR A 58 -0.04 7.30 -10.31
CA TYR A 58 -0.31 6.86 -8.94
C TYR A 58 0.94 6.91 -8.03
N TYR A 59 2.14 6.87 -8.62
CA TYR A 59 3.40 6.81 -7.87
C TYR A 59 3.75 8.07 -7.07
N GLN A 60 3.25 9.25 -7.46
CA GLN A 60 3.59 10.50 -6.75
C GLN A 60 2.85 10.64 -5.42
N ASP A 61 1.58 10.27 -5.35
CA ASP A 61 0.78 10.32 -4.11
C ASP A 61 1.22 9.22 -3.12
N ASP A 62 1.63 8.05 -3.62
CA ASP A 62 2.13 6.93 -2.81
C ASP A 62 3.39 7.28 -1.99
N LEU A 63 4.27 8.15 -2.51
CA LEU A 63 5.50 8.53 -1.82
C LEU A 63 5.25 9.38 -0.58
N GLU A 64 4.21 10.22 -0.60
CA GLU A 64 3.85 11.04 0.57
C GLU A 64 3.21 10.19 1.67
N ASP A 65 2.34 9.25 1.30
CA ASP A 65 1.75 8.33 2.27
C ASP A 65 2.80 7.43 2.93
N LEU A 66 3.84 6.99 2.19
CA LEU A 66 4.98 6.28 2.79
C LEU A 66 5.78 7.15 3.77
N ARG A 67 5.97 8.44 3.48
CA ARG A 67 6.63 9.39 4.41
C ARG A 67 5.80 9.60 5.66
N ARG A 68 4.48 9.79 5.51
CA ARG A 68 3.54 9.94 6.63
C ARG A 68 3.53 8.69 7.50
N PHE A 69 3.53 7.50 6.89
CA PHE A 69 3.63 6.23 7.60
C PHE A 69 4.88 6.17 8.47
N GLY A 70 6.06 6.45 7.90
CA GLY A 70 7.31 6.47 8.65
C GLY A 70 7.25 7.43 9.84
N LYS A 71 6.72 8.65 9.63
CA LYS A 71 6.57 9.65 10.69
C LYS A 71 5.63 9.18 11.82
N GLU A 72 4.50 8.56 11.50
CA GLU A 72 3.55 8.08 12.50
C GLU A 72 4.10 6.91 13.31
N ILE A 73 4.78 5.96 12.66
CA ILE A 73 5.44 4.84 13.33
C ILE A 73 6.57 5.34 14.22
N SER A 74 7.44 6.23 13.73
CA SER A 74 8.50 6.83 14.54
C SER A 74 7.91 7.54 15.76
N LYS A 75 6.91 8.40 15.59
CA LYS A 75 6.28 9.11 16.72
C LYS A 75 5.65 8.16 17.76
N LYS A 76 5.16 6.99 17.33
CA LYS A 76 4.45 6.06 18.22
C LYS A 76 5.39 5.12 18.97
N PHE A 77 6.56 4.79 18.42
CA PHE A 77 7.41 3.71 18.92
C PHE A 77 8.91 4.01 19.00
N LEU A 78 9.39 5.18 18.53
CA LEU A 78 10.79 5.64 18.63
C LEU A 78 10.85 6.94 19.44
#